data_AF-A0A1W1DXM6-F1
#
_entry.id   AF-A0A1W1DXM6-F1
#
_cell.length_a   1.000
_cell.length_b   1.000
_cell.length_c   1.000
_cell.angle_alpha   90.00
_cell.angle_beta   90.00
_cell.angle_gamma   90.00
#
_symmetry.space_group_name_H-M   'P 1'
#
loop_
_entity.id
_entity.type
_entity.pdbx_description
1 polymer ?
#
loop_
_entity_poly.entity_id
_entity_poly.type
_entity_poly.pdbx_seq_one_letter_code
_entity_poly.pdbx_strand_id
1 'polypeptide(L)'
;MFAWMNEESLALTIEKQQAVYYSRSRKKLWFKGEESGHTQLIKEIYTDCDNDVILLKVEQVGGIACHTGRKSCFFQKLDNNDWQSVADVLKDPKDIYG
;
A
#
# COMPACT_ATOMS: atom_id res chain seq x y z
N MET A 1 -0.24 -1.32 4.51
CA MET A 1 1.10 -1.46 3.89
C MET A 1 1.97 -0.31 4.34
N PHE A 2 3.28 -0.35 4.11
CA PHE A 2 4.20 0.77 4.33
C PHE A 2 4.92 1.07 3.02
N ALA A 3 5.09 2.35 2.71
CA ALA A 3 5.78 2.83 1.51
C ALA A 3 6.33 4.24 1.77
N TRP A 4 7.18 4.71 0.86
CA TRP A 4 7.77 6.04 0.94
C TRP A 4 7.00 7.00 0.06
N MET A 5 6.97 8.27 0.45
CA MET A 5 6.52 9.37 -0.37
C MET A 5 7.64 10.41 -0.47
N ASN A 6 7.84 10.96 -1.65
CA ASN A 6 8.49 12.26 -1.82
C ASN A 6 7.41 13.36 -1.93
N GLU A 7 7.85 14.61 -1.98
CA GLU A 7 6.97 15.79 -2.12
C GLU A 7 5.97 15.65 -3.28
N GLU A 8 6.45 15.25 -4.46
CA GLU A 8 5.62 15.07 -5.66
C GLU A 8 4.55 13.98 -5.46
N SER A 9 4.91 12.82 -4.90
CA SER A 9 3.94 11.74 -4.66
C SER A 9 2.87 12.12 -3.63
N LEU A 10 3.22 12.94 -2.64
CA LEU A 10 2.25 13.45 -1.68
C LEU A 10 1.31 14.47 -2.33
N ALA A 11 1.85 15.42 -3.11
CA ALA A 11 1.06 16.40 -3.84
C ALA A 11 0.05 15.72 -4.78
N LEU A 12 0.49 14.72 -5.54
CA LEU A 12 -0.38 13.93 -6.42
C LEU A 12 -1.41 13.11 -5.63
N THR A 13 -1.06 12.61 -4.45
CA THR A 13 -2.01 11.89 -3.59
C THR A 13 -3.16 12.79 -3.14
N ILE A 14 -2.83 14.02 -2.74
CA ILE A 14 -3.81 15.04 -2.34
C ILE A 14 -4.67 15.45 -3.53
N GLU A 15 -4.06 15.77 -4.67
CA GLU A 15 -4.75 16.19 -5.89
C GLU A 15 -5.72 15.12 -6.40
N LYS A 16 -5.26 13.87 -6.49
CA LYS A 16 -6.00 12.79 -7.15
C LYS A 16 -6.91 12.01 -6.21
N GLN A 17 -6.82 12.24 -4.89
CA GLN A 17 -7.52 11.46 -3.87
C GLN A 17 -7.26 9.94 -4.01
N GLN A 18 -6.06 9.58 -4.47
CA GLN A 18 -5.59 8.21 -4.65
C GLN A 18 -4.15 8.07 -4.14
N ALA A 19 -3.80 6.93 -3.54
CA ALA A 19 -2.45 6.76 -3.02
C ALA A 19 -1.39 6.65 -4.14
N VAL A 20 -0.48 7.62 -4.18
CA VAL A 20 0.71 7.64 -5.03
C VAL A 20 1.93 7.56 -4.14
N TYR A 21 2.81 6.60 -4.40
CA TYR A 21 4.02 6.39 -3.61
C TYR A 21 5.27 6.68 -4.44
N TYR A 22 6.40 6.86 -3.76
CA TYR A 22 7.72 6.94 -4.37
C TYR A 22 8.50 5.64 -4.16
N SER A 23 8.82 4.95 -5.25
CA SER A 23 9.60 3.72 -5.21
C SER A 23 11.10 4.04 -5.18
N ARG A 24 11.71 4.09 -3.99
CA ARG A 24 13.15 4.43 -3.83
C ARG A 24 14.11 3.61 -4.69
N SER A 25 13.84 2.31 -4.89
CA SER A 25 14.66 1.43 -5.72
C SER A 25 14.57 1.73 -7.22
N ARG A 26 13.37 2.11 -7.69
CA ARG A 26 13.07 2.41 -9.10
C ARG A 26 13.20 3.91 -9.41
N LYS A 27 13.42 4.74 -8.38
CA LYS A 27 13.50 6.20 -8.42
C LYS A 27 12.36 6.85 -9.21
N LYS A 28 11.14 6.33 -9.05
CA LYS A 28 9.96 6.78 -9.80
C LYS A 28 8.71 6.78 -8.94
N LEU A 29 7.73 7.57 -9.35
CA LEU A 29 6.36 7.52 -8.83
C LEU A 29 5.72 6.16 -9.12
N TRP A 30 4.82 5.76 -8.23
CA TRP A 30 4.06 4.53 -8.33
C TRP A 30 2.62 4.81 -7.89
N PHE A 31 1.71 4.81 -8.86
CA PHE A 31 0.28 4.88 -8.61
C PHE A 31 -0.19 3.52 -8.13
N LYS A 32 -0.60 3.44 -6.86
CA LYS A 32 -0.95 2.14 -6.26
C LYS A 32 -2.14 1.54 -7.00
N GLY A 33 -1.94 0.35 -7.57
CA GLY A 33 -2.99 -0.36 -8.29
C GLY A 33 -3.17 0.04 -9.76
N GLU A 34 -2.28 0.86 -10.32
CA GLU A 34 -2.32 1.24 -11.75
C GLU A 34 -2.32 0.03 -12.68
N GLU A 35 -1.50 -0.97 -12.40
CA GLU A 35 -1.42 -2.20 -13.19
C GLU A 35 -2.47 -3.25 -12.78
N SER A 36 -2.78 -3.35 -11.47
CA SER A 36 -3.59 -4.45 -10.93
C SER A 36 -5.07 -4.09 -10.72
N GLY A 37 -5.47 -2.84 -10.93
CA GLY A 37 -6.78 -2.30 -10.55
C GLY A 37 -7.02 -2.17 -9.03
N HIS A 38 -6.08 -2.58 -8.18
CA HIS A 38 -6.23 -2.56 -6.72
C HIS A 38 -5.80 -1.21 -6.13
N THR A 39 -6.53 -0.16 -6.50
CA THR A 39 -6.28 1.22 -6.08
C THR A 39 -6.63 1.47 -4.62
N GLN A 40 -6.08 2.56 -4.07
CA GLN A 40 -6.36 3.01 -2.71
C GLN A 40 -6.97 4.40 -2.79
N LEU A 41 -8.27 4.52 -2.51
CA LEU A 41 -8.98 5.79 -2.48
C LEU A 41 -8.78 6.44 -1.12
N ILE A 42 -8.34 7.69 -1.09
CA ILE A 42 -8.08 8.41 0.17
C ILE A 42 -9.41 8.77 0.83
N LYS A 43 -9.50 8.51 2.14
CA LYS A 43 -10.62 8.98 2.99
C LYS A 43 -10.17 10.09 3.92
N GLU A 44 -9.00 9.91 4.54
CA GLU A 44 -8.42 10.87 5.46
C GLU A 44 -6.89 10.79 5.40
N ILE A 45 -6.23 11.91 5.65
CA ILE A 45 -4.78 12.03 5.74
C ILE A 45 -4.44 12.63 7.10
N TYR A 46 -3.57 11.96 7.84
CA TYR A 46 -3.04 12.40 9.12
C TYR A 46 -1.52 12.49 9.04
N THR A 47 -0.92 13.31 9.89
CA THR A 47 0.52 13.37 10.11
C THR A 47 0.80 13.17 11.59
N ASP A 48 2.00 12.69 11.93
CA ASP A 48 2.45 12.55 13.32
C ASP A 48 2.95 13.88 13.93
N CYS A 49 3.50 13.83 15.15
CA CYS A 49 3.76 15.03 15.96
C CYS A 49 4.93 15.89 15.48
N ASP A 50 5.90 15.29 14.79
CA ASP A 50 7.06 15.94 14.18
C ASP A 50 6.94 16.05 12.65
N ASN A 51 5.86 15.52 12.08
CA ASN A 51 5.46 15.65 10.68
C ASN A 51 6.39 14.95 9.69
N ASP A 52 6.95 13.79 10.07
CA ASP A 52 7.79 12.99 9.18
C ASP A 52 7.12 11.67 8.73
N VAL A 53 5.97 11.33 9.32
CA VAL A 53 5.13 10.20 8.89
C VAL A 53 3.72 10.65 8.54
N ILE A 54 3.22 10.12 7.41
CA ILE A 54 1.84 10.29 6.97
C ILE A 54 1.06 8.99 7.16
N LEU A 55 -0.09 9.08 7.82
CA LEU A 55 -1.07 8.01 7.91
C LEU A 55 -2.21 8.27 6.93
N LEU A 56 -2.30 7.41 5.91
CA LEU A 56 -3.42 7.39 4.97
C LEU A 56 -4.47 6.40 5.47
N LYS A 57 -5.68 6.89 5.74
CA LYS A 57 -6.86 6.01 5.83
C LYS A 57 -7.48 5.92 4.44
N VAL A 58 -7.60 4.69 3.96
CA VAL A 58 -7.97 4.42 2.57
C VAL A 58 -9.09 3.40 2.48
N GLU A 59 -9.88 3.51 1.41
CA GLU A 59 -10.67 2.41 0.89
C GLU A 59 -9.83 1.64 -0.12
N GLN A 60 -9.59 0.35 0.16
CA GLN A 60 -8.81 -0.54 -0.70
C GLN A 60 -9.73 -1.19 -1.74
N VAL A 61 -9.67 -0.72 -2.98
CA VAL A 61 -10.39 -1.32 -4.10
C VAL A 61 -9.82 -2.72 -4.37
N GLY A 62 -10.70 -3.69 -4.59
CA GLY A 62 -10.36 -5.10 -4.78
C GLY A 62 -9.96 -5.85 -3.51
N GLY A 63 -9.93 -5.19 -2.35
CA GLY A 63 -9.65 -5.83 -1.05
C GLY A 63 -8.21 -6.35 -0.86
N ILE A 64 -7.32 -6.16 -1.85
CA ILE A 64 -5.96 -6.71 -1.88
C ILE A 64 -4.94 -5.58 -2.03
N ALA A 65 -4.21 -5.26 -0.95
CA ALA A 65 -3.11 -4.30 -1.03
C ALA A 65 -1.78 -4.96 -1.46
N CYS A 66 -1.62 -6.26 -1.23
CA CYS A 66 -0.35 -6.97 -1.40
C CYS A 66 -0.31 -7.74 -2.73
N HIS A 67 0.84 -7.69 -3.40
CA HIS A 67 1.12 -8.47 -4.62
C HIS A 67 1.09 -9.99 -4.40
N THR A 68 1.11 -10.45 -3.14
CA THR A 68 0.95 -11.89 -2.80
C THR A 68 -0.52 -12.34 -2.74
N GLY A 69 -1.46 -11.48 -3.14
CA GLY A 69 -2.88 -11.81 -3.12
C GLY A 69 -3.56 -11.62 -1.78
N ARG A 70 -2.88 -11.02 -0.81
CA ARG A 70 -3.39 -10.80 0.54
C ARG A 70 -3.90 -9.38 0.74
N LYS A 71 -4.83 -9.23 1.69
CA LYS A 71 -5.38 -7.93 2.07
C LYS A 71 -4.30 -6.95 2.53
N SER A 72 -3.35 -7.41 3.33
CA SER A 72 -2.27 -6.61 3.91
C SER A 72 -0.91 -7.22 3.59
N CYS A 73 0.12 -6.39 3.47
CA CYS A 73 1.51 -6.85 3.42
C CYS A 73 2.00 -7.38 4.78
N PHE A 74 1.35 -6.97 5.87
CA PHE A 74 1.69 -7.36 7.24
C PHE A 74 0.91 -8.61 7.64
N PHE A 75 1.20 -9.73 6.97
CA PHE A 75 0.57 -11.03 7.23
C PHE A 75 1.51 -12.03 7.91
N GLN A 76 2.79 -11.67 8.10
CA GLN A 76 3.74 -12.47 8.88
C GLN A 76 3.72 -11.99 10.33
N LYS A 77 3.37 -12.87 11.26
CA LYS A 77 3.43 -12.64 12.70
C LYS A 77 4.59 -13.44 13.27
N LEU A 78 5.43 -12.80 14.09
CA LEU A 78 6.43 -13.51 14.88
C LEU A 78 5.74 -14.16 16.08
N ASP A 79 5.85 -15.48 16.21
CA ASP A 79 5.28 -16.27 17.30
C ASP A 79 6.28 -17.36 17.70
N ASN A 80 6.60 -17.47 18.99
CA ASN A 80 7.61 -18.40 19.52
C ASN A 80 8.94 -18.41 18.74
N ASN A 81 9.44 -17.22 18.37
CA ASN A 81 10.64 -17.01 17.53
C ASN A 81 10.54 -17.52 16.08
N ASP A 82 9.36 -17.92 15.61
CA ASP A 82 9.11 -18.34 14.23
C ASP A 82 8.13 -17.40 13.53
N TRP A 83 8.32 -17.21 12.22
CA TRP A 83 7.43 -16.39 11.40
C TRP A 83 6.26 -17.22 10.85
N GLN A 84 5.04 -16.87 11.25
CA GLN A 84 3.82 -17.54 10.84
C GLN A 84 2.97 -16.65 9.94
N SER A 85 2.48 -17.20 8.82
CA SER A 85 1.47 -16.53 8.00
C SER A 85 0.12 -16.57 8.70
N VAL A 86 -0.44 -15.41 9.02
CA VAL A 86 -1.72 -15.27 9.74
C VAL A 86 -2.86 -14.74 8.85
N ALA A 87 -2.66 -14.71 7.54
CA ALA A 87 -3.70 -14.30 6.59
C ALA A 87 -3.67 -15.15 5.31
N ASP A 88 -4.88 -15.48 4.85
CA ASP A 88 -5.10 -16.26 3.63
C ASP A 88 -4.80 -15.45 2.37
N VAL A 89 -4.40 -16.18 1.32
CA VAL A 89 -4.32 -15.65 -0.04
C VAL A 89 -5.74 -15.52 -0.58
N LEU A 90 -6.17 -14.29 -0.88
CA LEU A 90 -7.51 -13.99 -1.38
C LEU A 90 -7.61 -14.13 -2.91
N LYS A 91 -6.48 -13.98 -3.62
CA LYS A 91 -6.38 -14.12 -5.08
C LYS A 91 -4.99 -14.64 -5.44
N ASP A 92 -4.87 -15.55 -6.40
CA ASP A 92 -3.55 -16.02 -6.83
C ASP A 92 -2.73 -14.84 -7.38
N PRO A 93 -1.46 -14.65 -6.97
CA PRO A 93 -0.59 -13.61 -7.51
C PRO A 93 -0.53 -13.56 -9.04
N LYS A 94 -0.64 -14.71 -9.72
CA LYS A 94 -0.65 -14.82 -11.19
C LYS A 94 -1.90 -14.20 -11.82
N ASP A 95 -3.00 -14.10 -11.07
CA ASP A 95 -4.25 -13.52 -11.54
C ASP A 95 -4.34 -12.00 -11.22
N ILE A 96 -3.35 -11.44 -10.50
CA ILE A 96 -3.31 -10.02 -10.12
C ILE A 96 -2.61 -9.19 -11.19
N TYR A 97 -1.58 -9.78 -11.82
CA TYR A 97 -0.78 -9.17 -12.86
C TYR A 97 -0.89 -10.12 -14.06
N GLY A 98 -1.62 -9.70 -15.08
CA GLY A 98 -1.81 -10.49 -16.30
C GLY A 98 -0.49 -10.84 -16.99
#